data_AF-A0A847DBE4-F1
#
_entry.id   AF-A0A847DBE4-F1
#
_cell.length_a   1.000
_cell.length_b   1.000
_cell.length_c   1.000
_cell.angle_alpha   90.00
_cell.angle_beta   90.00
_cell.angle_gamma   90.00
#
_symmetry.space_group_name_H-M   'P 1'
#
loop_
_entity.id
_entity.type
_entity.pdbx_description
1 polymer ?
#
loop_
_entity_poly.entity_id
_entity_poly.type
_entity_poly.pdbx_seq_one_letter_code
_entity_poly.pdbx_strand_id
1 'polypeptide(L)'
;MKEKYIDIQLVISGTDNMGWKPLKRCKSPASGFDMDEDIGFFNDEPDAFIPVRAGYFVIFFPEDSHMPLIGDGVLHKVVIKIAVDE
;
A
#
# COMPACT_ATOMS: atom_id res chain seq x y z
N MET A 1 1.89 5.70 -2.34
CA MET A 1 1.08 6.35 -1.29
C MET A 1 -0.22 6.88 -1.90
N LYS A 2 -1.19 7.25 -1.06
CA LYS A 2 -2.51 7.82 -1.40
C LYS A 2 -2.74 9.09 -0.56
N GLU A 3 -3.40 10.13 -1.06
CA GLU A 3 -3.69 11.33 -0.24
C GLU A 3 -5.17 11.38 0.16
N LYS A 4 -6.07 11.00 -0.75
CA LYS A 4 -7.52 11.13 -0.57
C LYS A 4 -8.18 9.86 -0.02
N TYR A 5 -7.49 8.73 -0.05
CA TYR A 5 -8.07 7.44 0.34
C TYR A 5 -7.19 6.67 1.32
N ILE A 6 -7.86 6.02 2.28
CA ILE A 6 -7.33 4.89 3.05
C ILE A 6 -7.53 3.62 2.21
N ASP A 7 -6.51 2.77 2.21
CA ASP A 7 -6.55 1.45 1.59
C ASP A 7 -6.77 0.37 2.63
N ILE A 8 -7.84 -0.41 2.51
CA ILE A 8 -8.00 -1.68 3.23
C ILE A 8 -7.72 -2.82 2.25
N GLN A 9 -6.59 -3.49 2.42
CA GLN A 9 -6.15 -4.55 1.53
C GLN A 9 -6.39 -5.92 2.17
N LEU A 10 -7.46 -6.60 1.74
CA LEU A 10 -7.87 -7.93 2.21
C LEU A 10 -7.34 -9.02 1.28
N VAL A 11 -6.61 -10.00 1.82
CA VAL A 11 -6.15 -11.17 1.06
C VAL A 11 -7.22 -12.28 1.14
N ILE A 12 -7.74 -12.70 -0.02
CA ILE A 12 -8.73 -13.78 -0.15
C ILE A 12 -8.02 -15.13 -0.24
N SER A 13 -6.97 -15.23 -1.06
CA SER A 13 -6.14 -16.44 -1.20
C SER A 13 -4.70 -16.08 -1.52
N GLY A 14 -3.75 -16.91 -1.07
CA GLY A 14 -2.31 -16.65 -1.20
C GLY A 14 -1.76 -15.89 0.01
N THR A 15 -0.61 -15.23 -0.17
CA THR A 15 0.01 -14.36 0.84
C THR A 15 0.63 -13.17 0.14
N ASP A 16 0.39 -11.96 0.66
CA ASP A 16 0.98 -10.73 0.17
C ASP A 16 1.92 -10.17 1.26
N ASN A 17 3.22 -10.16 0.98
CA ASN A 17 4.26 -9.67 1.87
C ASN A 17 4.44 -8.16 1.67
N MET A 18 3.46 -7.38 2.14
CA MET A 18 3.36 -5.96 1.83
C MET A 18 4.49 -5.17 2.51
N GLY A 19 5.28 -4.46 1.70
CA GLY A 19 6.27 -3.50 2.20
C GLY A 19 5.59 -2.25 2.74
N TRP A 20 6.15 -1.66 3.80
CA TRP A 20 5.67 -0.43 4.41
C TRP A 20 6.82 0.50 4.80
N LYS A 21 6.58 1.81 4.66
CA LYS A 21 7.44 2.88 5.15
C LYS A 21 6.60 4.13 5.48
N PRO A 22 6.89 4.86 6.56
CA PRO A 22 6.26 6.16 6.81
C PRO A 22 6.54 7.12 5.65
N LEU A 23 5.50 7.75 5.08
CA LEU A 23 5.63 8.66 3.94
C LEU A 23 6.63 9.79 4.22
N LYS A 24 6.63 10.33 5.45
CA LYS A 24 7.58 11.37 5.89
C LYS A 24 9.05 10.95 5.83
N ARG A 25 9.34 9.65 5.70
CA ARG A 25 10.68 9.08 5.58
C ARG A 25 11.04 8.66 4.16
N CYS A 26 10.12 8.77 3.20
CA CYS A 26 10.42 8.59 1.79
C CYS A 26 11.15 9.83 1.26
N LYS A 27 12.31 9.63 0.63
CA LYS A 27 13.21 10.72 0.20
C LYS A 27 13.48 10.73 -1.30
N SER A 28 13.08 9.68 -2.01
CA SER A 28 13.37 9.49 -3.43
C SER A 28 12.06 9.31 -4.22
N PRO A 29 11.31 10.39 -4.49
CA PRO A 29 10.12 10.30 -5.36
C PRO A 29 10.52 9.80 -6.75
N ALA A 30 9.79 8.81 -7.26
CA ALA A 30 10.03 8.24 -8.59
C ALA A 30 9.37 9.08 -9.69
N SER A 31 8.23 9.69 -9.37
CA SER A 31 7.46 10.58 -10.24
C SER A 31 6.79 11.67 -9.40
N GLY A 32 6.20 12.67 -10.07
CA GLY A 32 5.24 13.56 -9.41
C GLY A 32 4.01 12.80 -8.92
N PHE A 33 3.28 13.41 -7.99
CA PHE A 33 1.98 12.90 -7.55
C PHE A 33 0.93 13.13 -8.63
N ASP A 34 0.17 12.09 -8.95
CA ASP A 34 -0.97 12.13 -9.86
C ASP A 34 -2.25 12.36 -9.05
N MET A 35 -2.85 13.54 -9.24
CA MET A 35 -4.05 13.98 -8.50
C MET A 35 -5.32 13.25 -8.92
N ASP A 36 -5.38 12.79 -10.18
CA ASP A 36 -6.55 12.15 -10.77
C ASP A 36 -6.62 10.68 -10.31
N GLU A 37 -5.48 10.00 -10.29
CA GLU A 37 -5.33 8.61 -9.84
C GLU A 37 -5.05 8.50 -8.32
N ASP A 38 -4.92 9.63 -7.64
CA ASP A 38 -4.55 9.77 -6.22
C ASP A 38 -3.30 8.93 -5.91
N ILE A 39 -2.21 9.06 -6.67
CA ILE A 39 -1.05 8.17 -6.49
C ILE A 39 0.30 8.86 -6.60
N GLY A 40 1.18 8.52 -5.66
CA GLY A 40 2.60 8.89 -5.69
C GLY A 40 3.50 7.68 -5.46
N PHE A 41 4.59 7.62 -6.22
CA PHE A 41 5.57 6.53 -6.19
C PHE A 41 6.92 7.01 -5.66
N PHE A 42 7.62 6.12 -4.95
CA PHE A 42 8.95 6.34 -4.40
C PHE A 42 9.86 5.15 -4.73
N ASN A 43 11.15 5.41 -4.92
CA ASN A 43 12.19 4.39 -5.10
C ASN A 43 12.80 3.94 -3.76
N ASP A 44 12.30 4.47 -2.64
CA ASP A 44 12.73 4.10 -1.30
C ASP A 44 12.46 2.62 -0.99
N GLU A 45 13.42 1.93 -0.38
CA GLU A 45 13.19 0.61 0.19
C GLU A 45 12.22 0.69 1.39
N PRO A 46 11.33 -0.31 1.57
CA PRO A 46 10.49 -0.44 2.76
C PRO A 46 11.30 -0.57 4.05
N ASP A 47 10.78 -0.01 5.15
CA ASP A 47 11.35 -0.20 6.49
C ASP A 47 10.92 -1.56 7.09
N ALA A 48 9.77 -2.07 6.66
CA ALA A 48 9.23 -3.35 7.12
C ALA A 48 8.50 -4.08 5.98
N PHE A 49 8.45 -5.41 6.09
CA PHE A 49 7.62 -6.27 5.28
C PHE A 49 6.67 -7.05 6.18
N ILE A 50 5.38 -7.02 5.85
CA ILE A 50 4.32 -7.64 6.63
C ILE A 50 3.71 -8.77 5.81
N PRO A 51 3.87 -10.05 6.20
CA PRO A 51 3.23 -11.17 5.51
C PRO A 51 1.74 -11.23 5.85
N VAL A 52 0.90 -10.79 4.92
CA VAL A 52 -0.57 -10.80 5.03
C VAL A 52 -1.11 -12.07 4.39
N ARG A 53 -1.59 -13.01 5.20
CA ARG A 53 -2.12 -14.30 4.75
C ARG A 53 -3.60 -14.20 4.39
N ALA A 54 -4.12 -15.20 3.67
CA ALA A 54 -5.54 -15.35 3.40
C ALA A 54 -6.40 -15.18 4.67
N GLY A 55 -7.45 -14.36 4.58
CA GLY A 55 -8.33 -13.99 5.69
C GLY A 55 -7.87 -12.80 6.54
N TYR A 56 -6.66 -12.29 6.29
CA TYR A 56 -6.12 -11.10 6.97
C TYR A 56 -6.16 -9.89 6.05
N PHE A 57 -6.16 -8.71 6.66
CA PHE A 57 -6.08 -7.44 5.95
C PHE A 57 -5.08 -6.50 6.61
N VAL A 58 -4.62 -5.51 5.84
CA VAL A 58 -3.86 -4.36 6.34
C VAL A 58 -4.61 -3.10 5.97
N ILE A 59 -4.51 -2.07 6.82
CA ILE A 59 -5.01 -0.73 6.56
C ILE A 59 -3.79 0.17 6.33
N PHE A 60 -3.77 0.87 5.21
CA PHE A 60 -2.79 1.93 4.92
C PHE A 60 -3.50 3.28 4.87
N PHE A 61 -3.07 4.19 5.72
CA PHE A 61 -3.51 5.58 5.73
C PHE A 61 -2.72 6.42 4.71
N PRO A 62 -3.11 7.67 4.45
CA PRO A 62 -2.37 8.54 3.54
C PRO A 62 -0.89 8.71 3.88
N GLU A 63 -0.55 8.63 5.16
CA GLU A 63 0.82 8.72 5.66
C GLU A 63 1.64 7.44 5.48
N ASP A 64 1.05 6.37 4.94
CA ASP A 64 1.68 5.07 4.76
C ASP A 64 2.06 4.85 3.29
N SER A 65 3.36 4.96 3.00
CA SER A 65 3.89 4.43 1.75
C SER A 65 3.95 2.91 1.84
N HIS A 66 3.46 2.23 0.82
CA HIS A 66 3.33 0.78 0.84
C HIS A 66 3.60 0.17 -0.53
N MET A 67 4.07 -1.08 -0.52
CA MET A 67 4.44 -1.86 -1.69
C MET A 67 3.76 -3.23 -1.63
N PRO A 68 2.57 -3.37 -2.24
CA PRO A 68 1.81 -4.62 -2.23
C PRO A 68 2.25 -5.56 -3.36
N LEU A 69 1.60 -6.74 -3.45
CA LEU A 69 1.80 -7.75 -4.49
C LEU A 69 3.17 -8.44 -4.46
N ILE A 70 3.70 -8.71 -3.26
CA ILE A 70 4.98 -9.38 -3.08
C ILE A 70 4.75 -10.78 -2.53
N GLY A 71 5.15 -11.81 -3.25
CA GLY A 71 5.03 -13.19 -2.80
C GLY A 71 5.10 -14.18 -3.95
N ASP A 72 4.97 -15.46 -3.62
CA ASP A 72 5.01 -16.55 -4.57
C ASP A 72 3.61 -17.03 -4.96
N GLY A 73 3.45 -17.41 -6.22
CA GLY A 73 2.22 -18.03 -6.73
C GLY A 73 1.09 -17.02 -7.02
N VAL A 74 -0.15 -17.52 -7.04
CA VAL A 74 -1.32 -16.74 -7.39
C VAL A 74 -1.93 -16.09 -6.14
N LEU A 75 -1.98 -14.76 -6.16
CA LEU A 75 -2.61 -13.94 -5.12
C LEU A 75 -4.00 -13.48 -5.59
N HIS A 76 -5.01 -13.67 -4.74
CA HIS A 76 -6.33 -13.07 -4.93
C HIS A 76 -6.64 -12.19 -3.74
N LYS A 77 -6.94 -10.92 -3.99
CA LYS A 77 -7.17 -9.90 -2.96
C LYS A 77 -8.18 -8.86 -3.42
N VAL A 78 -8.69 -8.09 -2.47
CA VAL A 78 -9.52 -6.91 -2.69
C VAL A 78 -8.84 -5.72 -2.03
N VAL A 79 -8.87 -4.57 -2.70
CA VAL A 79 -8.47 -3.29 -2.12
C VAL A 79 -9.73 -2.43 -2.03
N ILE A 80 -10.13 -2.11 -0.81
CA ILE A 80 -11.24 -1.21 -0.53
C ILE A 80 -10.66 0.18 -0.31
N LYS A 81 -11.21 1.17 -0.99
CA LYS A 81 -10.82 2.58 -0.84
C LYS A 81 -11.86 3.30 0.02
N ILE A 82 -11.42 3.91 1.10
CA ILE A 82 -12.27 4.72 1.99
C ILE A 82 -11.80 6.16 1.86
N ALA A 83 -12.67 7.06 1.41
CA ALA A 83 -12.33 8.48 1.32
C ALA A 83 -12.03 9.02 2.72
N VAL A 84 -10.97 9.81 2.86
CA VAL A 84 -10.76 10.60 4.08
C VAL A 84 -11.64 11.84 4.01
N ASP A 85 -12.34 12.14 5.10
CA ASP A 85 -13.10 13.39 5.22
C ASP A 85 -12.11 14.57 5.37
N GLU A 86 -12.48 15.73 4.82
CA GLU A 86 -11.74 17.00 4.98
C GLU A 86 -11.79 17.54 6.43
#